data_AF-A0AAU2HRR5-F1
#
_entry.id   AF-A0AAU2HRR5-F1
#
_cell.length_a   1.000
_cell.length_b   1.000
_cell.length_c   1.000
_cell.angle_alpha   90.00
_cell.angle_beta   90.00
_cell.angle_gamma   90.00
#
_symmetry.space_group_name_H-M   'P 1'
#
loop_
_entity.id
_entity.type
_entity.pdbx_description
1 polymer ?
#
loop_
_entity_poly.entity_id
_entity_poly.type
_entity_poly.pdbx_seq_one_letter_code
_entity_poly.pdbx_strand_id
1 'polypeptide(L)' 'MADALRGLAERGRLDIPDLETAIIQLYALLVFPHMVFSSYGTAIDDATTDRLITSGVDMFLGHYAPGGRRLAGGDLR' A
#
# COMPACT_ATOMS: atom_id res chain seq x y z
N MET A 1 1.76 6.76 -11.05
CA MET A 1 1.23 5.78 -10.06
C MET A 1 0.07 4.97 -10.62
N ALA A 2 -1.01 5.60 -11.09
CA ALA A 2 -2.22 4.89 -11.56
C ALA A 2 -1.93 3.80 -12.62
N ASP A 3 -1.16 4.12 -13.66
CA ASP A 3 -0.89 3.16 -14.73
C ASP A 3 0.01 2.00 -14.28
N ALA A 4 0.93 2.24 -13.34
CA ALA A 4 1.80 1.19 -12.80
C ALA A 4 0.99 0.17 -11.97
N LEU A 5 0.12 0.67 -11.08
CA LEU A 5 -0.78 -0.17 -10.28
C LEU A 5 -1.79 -0.89 -11.15
N ARG A 6 -2.38 -0.20 -12.15
CA ARG A 6 -3.26 -0.82 -13.14
C ARG A 6 -2.56 -1.95 -13.89
N GLY A 7 -1.35 -1.70 -14.38
CA GLY A 7 -0.57 -2.73 -15.07
C GLY A 7 -0.23 -3.93 -14.17
N LEU A 8 0.00 -3.73 -12.88
CA LEU A 8 0.18 -4.82 -11.92
C LEU A 8 -1.12 -5.62 -11.71
N ALA A 9 -2.26 -4.94 -11.63
CA ALA A 9 -3.57 -5.58 -11.52
C ALA A 9 -3.94 -6.36 -12.78
N GLU A 10 -3.73 -5.79 -13.96
CA GLU A 10 -3.94 -6.44 -15.26
C GLU A 10 -3.10 -7.71 -15.42
N ARG A 11 -1.89 -7.74 -14.84
CA ARG A 11 -1.02 -8.93 -14.80
C ARG A 11 -1.37 -9.91 -13.67
N GLY A 12 -2.42 -9.67 -12.91
CA GLY A 12 -2.82 -10.49 -11.75
C GLY A 12 -1.78 -10.50 -10.62
N ARG A 13 -0.88 -9.51 -10.59
CA ARG A 13 0.16 -9.36 -9.56
C ARG A 13 -0.34 -8.66 -8.31
N LEU A 14 -1.41 -7.89 -8.45
CA LEU A 14 -2.17 -7.27 -7.36
C LEU A 14 -3.66 -7.46 -7.63
N ASP A 15 -4.45 -7.56 -6.57
CA ASP A 15 -5.92 -7.59 -6.62
C ASP A 15 -6.45 -6.25 -6.10
N ILE A 16 -6.57 -5.26 -6.98
CA ILE A 16 -6.97 -3.89 -6.64
C ILE A 16 -8.40 -3.63 -7.13
N PRO A 17 -9.42 -3.72 -6.25
CA PRO A 17 -10.82 -3.49 -6.65
C PRO A 17 -11.15 -2.02 -6.91
N ASP A 18 -10.45 -1.11 -6.22
CA ASP A 18 -10.56 0.33 -6.44
C ASP A 18 -9.17 0.97 -6.51
N LEU A 19 -8.83 1.47 -7.69
CA LEU A 19 -7.53 2.05 -7.98
C LEU A 19 -7.32 3.39 -7.27
N GLU A 20 -8.38 4.18 -7.10
CA GLU A 20 -8.28 5.48 -6.43
C GLU A 20 -7.93 5.31 -4.96
N THR A 21 -8.68 4.44 -4.26
CA THR A 21 -8.36 4.07 -2.87
C THR A 21 -6.95 3.51 -2.73
N ALA A 22 -6.49 2.64 -3.64
CA ALA A 22 -5.14 2.09 -3.58
C ALA A 22 -4.05 3.17 -3.68
N ILE A 23 -4.24 4.15 -4.56
CA ILE A 23 -3.30 5.27 -4.69
C ILE A 23 -3.26 6.10 -3.39
N ILE A 24 -4.42 6.40 -2.82
CA ILE A 24 -4.53 7.16 -1.57
C ILE A 24 -3.85 6.40 -0.42
N GLN A 25 -4.10 5.09 -0.29
CA GLN A 25 -3.49 4.26 0.75
C GLN A 25 -1.97 4.22 0.63
N LEU A 26 -1.44 4.08 -0.59
CA LEU A 26 0.02 4.09 -0.81
C LEU A 26 0.63 5.43 -0.40
N TYR A 27 0.02 6.56 -0.76
CA TYR A 27 0.50 7.87 -0.33
C TYR A 27 0.36 8.10 1.18
N ALA A 28 -0.71 7.61 1.79
CA ALA A 28 -0.90 7.70 3.23
C ALA A 28 0.23 6.96 3.99
N LEU A 29 0.66 5.80 3.50
CA LEU A 29 1.76 5.04 4.10
C LEU A 29 3.13 5.70 3.88
N LEU A 30 3.37 6.26 2.70
CA LEU A 30 4.70 6.73 2.30
C LEU A 30 4.97 8.21 2.56
N VAL A 31 3.96 9.07 2.56
CA VAL A 31 4.15 10.53 2.56
C VAL A 31 3.63 11.16 3.84
N PHE A 32 2.52 10.67 4.38
CA PHE A 32 1.88 11.23 5.56
C PHE A 32 2.78 11.28 6.80
N PRO A 33 3.59 10.24 7.12
CA PRO A 33 4.51 10.29 8.26
C PRO A 33 5.48 11.47 8.18
N HIS A 34 6.02 11.75 6.99
CA HIS A 34 6.96 12.85 6.77
C HIS A 34 6.29 14.21 6.88
N MET A 35 5.07 14.36 6.35
CA MET A 35 4.31 15.61 6.49
C MET A 35 4.02 15.92 7.97
N VAL A 36 3.55 14.92 8.72
CA VAL A 36 3.22 15.08 10.14
C VAL A 36 4.46 15.42 10.97
N PHE A 37 5.57 14.68 10.81
CA PHE A 37 6.79 14.97 11.56
C PHE A 37 7.39 16.34 11.23
N SER A 38 7.40 16.72 9.95
CA SER A 38 7.88 18.05 9.54
C SER A 38 7.10 19.20 10.21
N SER A 39 5.81 19.00 10.50
CA SER A 39 4.97 20.00 11.17
C SER A 39 5.37 20.25 12.63
N TYR A 40 6.03 19.28 13.27
CA TYR A 40 6.57 19.41 14.63
C TYR A 40 7.99 20.01 14.67
N GLY A 41 8.54 20.41 13.51
CA GLY A 41 9.91 20.90 13.40
C GLY A 41 10.96 19.79 13.55
N THR A 42 10.55 18.53 13.45
CA THR A 42 11.43 17.36 13.52
C THR A 42 11.55 16.72 12.15
N ALA A 43 12.77 16.29 11.80
CA ALA A 43 13.02 15.49 10.62
C ALA A 43 13.06 14.00 10.99
N ILE A 44 12.48 13.16 10.15
CA ILE A 44 12.70 11.72 10.21
C ILE A 44 14.09 11.48 9.59
N ASP A 45 14.97 10.80 10.32
CA ASP A 45 16.29 10.45 9.80
C ASP A 45 16.20 9.49 8.59
N ASP A 46 17.27 9.43 7.80
CA ASP A 46 17.29 8.65 6.56
C ASP A 46 17.06 7.15 6.80
N ALA A 47 17.59 6.61 7.91
CA ALA A 47 17.44 5.21 8.26
C ALA A 47 15.99 4.85 8.61
N THR A 48 15.29 5.74 9.31
CA THR A 48 13.88 5.58 9.65
C THR A 48 13.00 5.80 8.44
N THR A 49 13.35 6.75 7.58
CA THR A 49 12.68 6.97 6.28
C THR A 49 12.69 5.71 5.43
N ASP A 50 13.86 5.08 5.26
CA ASP A 50 14.00 3.84 4.47
C ASP A 50 13.16 2.68 5.01
N ARG A 51 13.13 2.52 6.35
CA ARG A 51 12.29 1.52 7.00
C ARG A 51 10.80 1.79 6.83
N LEU A 52 10.36 3.05 6.94
CA LEU A 52 8.97 3.43 6.74
C LEU A 52 8.51 3.17 5.31
N ILE A 53 9.36 3.49 4.33
CA ILE A 53 9.07 3.21 2.92
C ILE A 53 8.95 1.71 2.69
N THR A 54 9.95 0.94 3.13
CA THR A 54 9.98 -0.52 2.91
C THR A 54 8.77 -1.19 3.57
N SER A 55 8.53 -0.93 4.85
CA SER A 55 7.41 -1.53 5.59
C SER A 55 6.03 -1.06 5.08
N GLY A 56 5.92 0.20 4.65
CA GLY A 56 4.70 0.73 4.01
C GLY A 56 4.39 0.06 2.67
N VAL A 57 5.41 -0.17 1.84
CA VAL A 57 5.25 -0.94 0.59
C VAL A 57 4.88 -2.39 0.88
N ASP A 58 5.54 -3.05 1.84
CA ASP A 58 5.22 -4.43 2.21
C ASP A 58 3.77 -4.57 2.71
N MET A 59 3.30 -3.62 3.52
CA MET A 59 1.92 -3.57 3.99
C MET A 59 0.94 -3.39 2.82
N PHE A 60 1.25 -2.48 1.89
CA PHE A 60 0.43 -2.24 0.70
C PHE A 60 0.34 -3.48 -0.19
N LEU A 61 1.47 -4.12 -0.48
CA LEU A 61 1.53 -5.33 -1.30
C LEU A 61 0.83 -6.52 -0.63
N GLY A 62 0.96 -6.66 0.69
CA GLY A 62 0.25 -7.68 1.46
C GLY A 62 -1.27 -7.47 1.43
N HIS A 63 -1.74 -6.23 1.53
CA HIS A 63 -3.17 -5.91 1.48
C HIS A 63 -3.80 -6.22 0.11
N TYR A 64 -3.09 -5.90 -0.97
CA TYR A 64 -3.53 -6.11 -2.34
C TYR A 64 -2.97 -7.41 -2.97
N ALA A 65 -2.51 -8.35 -2.15
CA ALA A 65 -1.96 -9.61 -2.64
C ALA A 65 -3.04 -10.41 -3.40
N PRO A 66 -2.71 -11.04 -4.54
CA PRO A 66 -3.66 -11.85 -5.30
C PRO A 66 -4.27 -12.96 -4.43
N GLY A 67 -5.60 -13.06 -4.37
CA GLY A 67 -6.30 -14.13 -3.66
C GLY A 67 -6.56 -13.88 -2.17
N GLY A 68 -6.27 -12.68 -1.65
CA GLY A 68 -6.55 -12.28 -0.26
C GLY A 68 -8.03 -12.26 0.14
N ARG A 69 -8.96 -12.38 -0.83
CA ARG A 69 -10.40 -12.54 -0.59
C ARG A 69 -10.95 -13.85 -1.18
N ARG A 70 -10.38 -14.98 -0.78
CA ARG A 70 -10.97 -16.32 -1.03
C ARG A 70 -11.01 -17.21 0.21
N LEU A 71 -11.28 -16.62 1.39
CA LEU A 71 -11.56 -17.35 2.63
C LEU A 71 -12.89 -16.91 3.28
N ALA A 72 -13.94 -16.69 2.48
CA ALA A 72 -15.29 -16.43 3.00
C ALA A 72 -16.41 -16.87 2.03
N GLY A 73 -16.28 -18.04 1.39
CA GLY A 73 -17.32 -18.47 0.43
C GLY A 73 -17.16 -19.86 -0.18
N GLY A 74 -16.86 -20.88 0.63
CA GLY A 74 -16.85 -22.26 0.13
C GLY A 74 -16.61 -23.28 1.23
N ASP A 75 -17.67 -23.70 1.92
CA ASP A 75 -18.08 -25.10 2.03
C ASP A 75 -19.17 -25.28 3.10
N LEU A 76 -20.42 -25.13 2.65
CA LEU A 76 -21.58 -25.81 3.21
C LEU A 76 -22.45 -26.26 2.03
N ARG A 77 -22.08 -27.39 1.43
CA ARG A 77 -22.96 -28.24 0.64
C ARG A 77 -22.72 -29.68 1.01
#